data_AF-A0A7U3UYV2-F1
#
_entry.id   AF-A0A7U3UYV2-F1
#
_cell.length_a   1.000
_cell.length_b   1.000
_cell.length_c   1.000
_cell.angle_alpha   90.00
_cell.angle_beta   90.00
_cell.angle_gamma   90.00
#
_symmetry.space_group_name_H-M   'P 1'
#
loop_
_entity.id
_entity.type
_entity.pdbx_description
1 polymer ?
#
loop_
_entity_poly.entity_id
_entity_poly.type
_entity_poly.pdbx_seq_one_letter_code
_entity_poly.pdbx_strand_id
1 'polypeptide(L)'
;MSDPLPPPRIHVALPGGARVTGRLLRWRQDRTGAWWAEVSLYVPAAAARQVDGEDYDGVPREPAAPTAAAYVMAADTRATPPTAEIHRVDCWMIADRAEWLRVTPLAEVEDVDPAALAAFPDTSLCGVCMTA
;
A
#
# COMPACT_ATOMS: atom_id res chain seq x y z
N MET A 1 -2.80 26.83 -13.33
CA MET A 1 -2.76 26.64 -11.86
C MET A 1 -1.97 25.38 -11.63
N SER A 2 -0.89 25.43 -10.85
CA SER A 2 -0.15 24.21 -10.51
C SER A 2 -0.98 23.38 -9.54
N ASP A 3 -1.10 22.08 -9.78
CA ASP A 3 -1.73 21.19 -8.82
C ASP A 3 -1.00 21.29 -7.48
N PRO A 4 -1.73 21.35 -6.35
CA PRO A 4 -1.10 21.38 -5.04
C PRO A 4 -0.25 20.12 -4.86
N LEU A 5 0.97 20.30 -4.35
CA LEU A 5 1.83 19.17 -4.03
C LEU A 5 1.11 18.26 -3.00
N PRO A 6 1.23 16.93 -3.15
CA PRO A 6 0.61 16.02 -2.22
C PRO A 6 1.17 16.23 -0.79
N PRO A 7 0.35 16.09 0.26
CA PRO A 7 0.82 16.25 1.63
C PRO A 7 1.95 15.26 1.98
N PRO A 8 2.86 15.60 2.91
CA PRO A 8 3.97 14.73 3.29
C PRO A 8 3.48 13.41 3.91
N ARG A 9 4.28 12.34 3.76
CA ARG A 9 4.01 11.03 4.39
C ARG A 9 4.39 11.05 5.87
N ILE A 10 3.68 10.28 6.68
CA ILE A 10 3.99 10.07 8.11
C ILE A 10 3.68 8.62 8.51
N HIS A 11 4.46 8.06 9.45
CA HIS A 11 4.15 6.78 10.08
C HIS A 11 3.32 7.00 11.34
N VAL A 12 2.20 6.30 11.45
CA VAL A 12 1.29 6.33 12.61
C VAL A 12 1.39 4.98 13.31
N ALA A 13 1.76 5.01 14.60
CA ALA A 13 1.68 3.84 15.46
C ALA A 13 0.24 3.72 16.00
N LEU A 14 -0.41 2.60 15.72
CA LEU A 14 -1.75 2.29 16.21
C LEU A 14 -1.66 1.46 17.51
N PRO A 15 -2.72 1.48 18.35
CA PRO A 15 -2.83 0.55 19.47
C PRO A 15 -2.63 -0.90 18.99
N GLY A 16 -1.91 -1.71 19.77
CA GLY A 16 -1.53 -3.07 19.37
C GLY A 16 -0.22 -3.18 18.58
N GLY A 17 0.50 -2.07 18.39
CA GLY A 17 1.87 -2.06 17.83
C GLY A 17 1.94 -2.03 16.30
N ALA A 18 0.79 -2.06 15.62
CA ALA A 18 0.73 -1.89 14.18
C ALA A 18 1.23 -0.50 13.76
N ARG A 19 1.87 -0.42 12.59
CA ARG A 19 2.31 0.84 11.99
C ARG A 19 1.64 0.99 10.63
N VAL A 20 1.07 2.15 10.37
CA VAL A 20 0.46 2.49 9.09
C VAL A 20 1.07 3.77 8.54
N THR A 21 1.19 3.87 7.21
CA THR A 21 1.68 5.08 6.57
C THR A 21 0.50 5.94 6.10
N GLY A 22 0.45 7.19 6.56
CA GLY A 22 -0.57 8.17 6.22
C GLY A 22 -0.02 9.41 5.54
N ARG A 23 -0.90 10.40 5.36
CA ARG A 23 -0.59 11.74 4.86
C ARG A 23 -0.90 12.75 5.96
N LEU A 24 0.10 13.53 6.35
CA LEU A 24 -0.07 14.59 7.34
C LEU A 24 -0.76 15.79 6.69
N LEU A 25 -1.98 16.08 7.12
CA LEU A 25 -2.78 17.19 6.62
C LEU A 25 -2.43 18.49 7.34
N ARG A 26 -2.36 18.45 8.67
CA ARG A 26 -1.95 19.59 9.51
C ARG A 26 -1.59 19.18 10.94
N TRP A 27 -0.94 20.09 11.65
CA TRP A 27 -0.77 20.05 13.10
C TRP A 27 -1.75 21.01 13.77
N ARG A 28 -2.36 20.57 14.88
CA ARG A 28 -3.23 21.40 15.72
C ARG A 28 -2.76 21.32 17.16
N GLN A 29 -2.59 22.46 17.81
CA GLN A 29 -2.34 22.51 19.23
C GLN A 29 -3.68 22.61 19.99
N ASP A 30 -3.84 21.82 21.05
CA ASP A 30 -5.01 21.92 21.92
C ASP A 30 -4.84 22.99 23.02
N ARG A 31 -5.86 23.14 23.88
CA ARG A 31 -5.86 24.14 24.97
C ARG A 31 -4.81 23.88 26.06
N THR A 32 -4.26 22.68 26.14
CA THR A 32 -3.22 22.30 27.09
C THR A 32 -1.81 22.52 26.54
N GLY A 33 -1.69 22.88 25.26
CA GLY A 33 -0.43 23.04 24.56
C GLY A 33 0.07 21.75 23.89
N ALA A 34 -0.68 20.65 23.92
CA ALA A 34 -0.29 19.41 23.26
C ALA A 34 -0.55 19.50 21.73
N TRP A 35 0.38 18.95 20.94
CA TRP A 35 0.28 18.90 19.48
C TRP A 35 -0.41 17.62 19.00
N TRP A 36 -1.38 17.77 18.11
CA TRP A 36 -2.15 16.71 17.47
C TRP A 36 -1.96 16.74 15.95
N ALA A 37 -1.71 15.58 15.35
CA ALA A 37 -1.65 15.43 13.90
C ALA A 37 -3.05 15.12 13.34
N GLU A 38 -3.45 15.84 12.30
CA GLU A 38 -4.55 15.42 11.44
C GLU A 38 -3.98 14.62 10.27
N VAL A 39 -4.40 13.36 10.14
CA VAL A 39 -3.85 12.41 9.18
C VAL A 39 -4.94 11.80 8.31
N SER A 40 -4.66 11.67 7.01
CA SER A 40 -5.42 10.84 6.09
C SER A 40 -4.75 9.47 5.95
N LEU A 41 -5.52 8.40 6.02
CA LEU A 41 -5.07 7.01 5.94
C LEU A 41 -5.87 6.28 4.86
N TYR A 42 -5.21 5.37 4.14
CA TYR A 42 -5.86 4.41 3.26
C TYR A 42 -5.81 3.04 3.94
N VAL A 43 -6.97 2.38 4.06
CA VAL A 43 -7.09 1.07 4.71
C VAL A 43 -7.90 0.12 3.81
N PRO A 44 -7.68 -1.20 3.91
CA PRO A 44 -8.54 -2.17 3.23
C PRO A 44 -10.00 -2.01 3.66
N ALA A 45 -10.93 -2.13 2.71
CA ALA A 45 -12.36 -2.06 3.02
C ALA A 45 -12.78 -3.09 4.09
N ALA A 46 -12.19 -4.28 4.08
CA ALA A 46 -12.44 -5.32 5.08
C ALA A 46 -11.92 -4.98 6.50
N ALA A 47 -11.00 -4.02 6.62
CA ALA A 47 -10.47 -3.54 7.89
C ALA A 47 -11.23 -2.31 8.41
N ALA A 48 -12.07 -1.69 7.58
CA ALA A 48 -12.92 -0.57 7.96
C ALA A 48 -14.28 -1.08 8.42
N ARG A 49 -14.73 -0.62 9.59
CA ARG A 49 -16.10 -0.85 10.06
C ARG A 49 -16.82 0.49 10.12
N GLN A 50 -18.01 0.54 9.52
CA GLN A 50 -18.88 1.69 9.66
C GLN A 50 -19.33 1.84 11.12
N VAL A 51 -19.54 3.09 11.54
CA VAL A 51 -20.16 3.41 12.83
C VAL A 51 -21.67 3.29 12.64
N ASP A 52 -22.32 2.56 13.54
CA ASP A 52 -23.75 2.32 13.46
C ASP A 52 -24.53 3.65 13.55
N GLY A 53 -25.44 3.87 12.60
CA GLY A 53 -26.33 5.04 12.57
C GLY A 53 -25.79 6.27 11.80
N GLU A 54 -24.58 6.20 11.24
CA GLU A 54 -24.09 7.24 10.31
C GLU A 54 -24.55 6.96 8.87
N ASP A 55 -24.80 8.03 8.10
CA ASP A 55 -25.14 7.95 6.68
C ASP A 55 -23.86 7.92 5.83
N TYR A 56 -23.70 6.85 5.07
CA TYR A 56 -22.57 6.64 4.16
C TYR A 56 -22.98 6.66 2.69
N ASP A 57 -24.26 6.89 2.36
CA ASP A 57 -24.77 6.84 0.98
C ASP A 57 -24.14 7.93 0.11
N GLY A 58 -23.76 9.05 0.73
CA GLY A 58 -23.05 10.16 0.08
C GLY A 58 -21.54 9.99 -0.07
N VAL A 59 -20.94 8.90 0.45
CA VAL A 59 -19.49 8.69 0.38
C VAL A 59 -19.13 8.17 -1.01
N PRO A 60 -18.41 8.94 -1.84
CA PRO A 60 -18.09 8.53 -3.19
C PRO A 60 -17.19 7.30 -3.19
N ARG A 61 -17.50 6.35 -4.08
CA ARG A 61 -16.64 5.21 -4.39
C ARG A 61 -16.09 5.39 -5.78
N GLU A 62 -14.78 5.57 -5.86
CA GLU A 62 -14.08 5.66 -7.13
C GLU A 62 -13.50 4.27 -7.45
N PRO A 63 -13.97 3.59 -8.51
CA PRO A 63 -13.30 2.38 -8.95
C PRO A 63 -11.89 2.77 -9.41
N ALA A 64 -10.90 1.94 -9.07
CA ALA A 64 -9.58 2.10 -9.63
C ALA A 64 -9.68 2.08 -11.16
N ALA A 65 -8.97 2.99 -11.83
CA ALA A 65 -8.82 2.88 -13.27
C ALA A 65 -8.22 1.49 -13.58
N PRO A 66 -8.75 0.75 -14.58
CA PRO A 66 -8.21 -0.55 -14.93
C PRO A 66 -6.73 -0.40 -15.25
N THR A 67 -5.90 -1.08 -14.47
CA THR A 67 -4.47 -1.15 -14.74
C THR A 67 -4.28 -2.11 -15.91
N ALA A 68 -3.48 -1.72 -16.91
CA ALA A 68 -3.11 -2.65 -18.00
C ALA A 68 -2.26 -3.83 -17.50
N ALA A 69 -1.66 -3.70 -16.30
CA ALA A 69 -0.96 -4.76 -15.60
C ALA A 69 -1.86 -5.36 -14.52
N ALA A 70 -2.04 -6.68 -14.50
CA ALA A 70 -2.74 -7.37 -13.43
C ALA A 70 -1.80 -7.74 -12.26
N TYR A 71 -0.49 -7.79 -12.52
CA TYR A 71 0.51 -8.22 -11.57
C TYR A 71 1.71 -7.28 -11.50
N VAL A 72 2.48 -7.39 -10.42
CA VAL A 72 3.79 -6.79 -10.27
C VAL A 72 4.76 -7.78 -9.62
N MET A 73 5.99 -7.82 -10.09
CA MET A 73 7.08 -8.50 -9.37
C MET A 73 7.76 -7.49 -8.45
N ALA A 74 7.80 -7.82 -7.15
CA ALA A 74 8.37 -7.00 -6.09
C ALA A 74 9.57 -7.71 -5.43
N ALA A 75 10.73 -7.06 -5.38
CA ALA A 75 11.92 -7.61 -4.70
C ALA A 75 11.94 -7.22 -3.22
N ASP A 76 11.86 -8.20 -2.31
CA ASP A 76 11.91 -8.00 -0.87
C ASP A 76 13.37 -7.83 -0.41
N THR A 77 13.67 -6.62 0.02
CA THR A 77 15.01 -6.24 0.49
C THR A 77 15.28 -6.61 1.94
N ARG A 78 14.27 -7.08 2.67
CA ARG A 78 14.38 -7.51 4.08
C ARG A 78 15.04 -8.88 4.18
N ALA A 79 14.99 -9.69 3.12
CA ALA A 79 15.64 -10.99 3.04
C ALA A 79 17.11 -10.87 2.62
N THR A 80 17.97 -11.77 3.12
CA THR A 80 19.35 -11.92 2.64
C THR A 80 19.62 -13.40 2.31
N PRO A 81 19.77 -13.75 1.02
CA PRO A 81 19.72 -12.87 -0.15
C PRO A 81 18.30 -12.29 -0.39
N PRO A 82 18.17 -11.16 -1.11
CA PRO A 82 16.87 -10.61 -1.48
C PRO A 82 16.04 -11.65 -2.25
N THR A 83 14.76 -11.76 -1.93
CA THR A 83 13.80 -12.62 -2.63
C THR A 83 12.92 -11.78 -3.54
N ALA A 84 12.22 -12.41 -4.48
CA ALA A 84 11.19 -11.75 -5.28
C ALA A 84 9.84 -12.43 -5.06
N GLU A 85 8.79 -11.62 -5.01
CA GLU A 85 7.41 -12.09 -4.95
C GLU A 85 6.61 -11.49 -6.09
N ILE A 86 5.74 -12.29 -6.71
CA ILE A 86 4.77 -11.80 -7.68
C ILE A 86 3.47 -11.52 -6.94
N HIS A 87 2.99 -10.30 -7.06
CA HIS A 87 1.77 -9.81 -6.45
C HIS A 87 0.77 -9.42 -7.52
N ARG A 88 -0.52 -9.45 -7.20
CA ARG A 88 -1.46 -8.65 -7.97
C ARG A 88 -1.13 -7.16 -7.81
N VAL A 89 -1.41 -6.37 -8.83
CA VAL A 89 -1.19 -4.90 -8.84
C VAL A 89 -1.92 -4.17 -7.70
N ASP A 90 -3.00 -4.77 -7.20
CA ASP A 90 -3.84 -4.28 -6.10
C ASP A 90 -3.50 -4.92 -4.74
N CYS A 91 -2.41 -5.69 -4.64
CA CYS A 91 -1.98 -6.30 -3.39
C CYS A 91 -1.57 -5.23 -2.37
N TRP A 92 -2.17 -5.27 -1.19
CA TRP A 92 -1.91 -4.28 -0.14
C TRP A 92 -0.53 -4.45 0.54
N MET A 93 0.11 -5.62 0.44
CA MET A 93 1.44 -5.85 1.04
C MET A 93 2.58 -5.09 0.34
N ILE A 94 2.39 -4.74 -0.95
CA ILE A 94 3.35 -3.92 -1.72
C ILE A 94 3.02 -2.42 -1.67
N ALA A 95 1.97 -2.02 -0.95
CA ALA A 95 1.61 -0.61 -0.83
C ALA A 95 2.68 0.21 -0.12
N ASP A 96 3.52 -0.41 0.73
CA ASP A 96 4.69 0.24 1.29
C ASP A 96 5.93 0.11 0.39
N ARG A 97 5.93 0.87 -0.71
CA ARG A 97 6.99 0.90 -1.73
C ARG A 97 8.41 1.14 -1.20
N ALA A 98 8.57 1.60 0.05
CA ALA A 98 9.89 1.83 0.65
C ALA A 98 10.64 0.53 1.00
N GLU A 99 9.94 -0.59 1.14
CA GLU A 99 10.54 -1.89 1.49
C GLU A 99 10.88 -2.75 0.26
N TRP A 100 10.49 -2.31 -0.94
CA TRP A 100 10.56 -3.08 -2.19
C TRP A 100 11.47 -2.42 -3.23
N LEU A 101 12.49 -3.13 -3.73
CA LEU A 101 13.56 -2.53 -4.57
C LEU A 101 13.17 -2.29 -6.03
N ARG A 102 12.25 -3.10 -6.57
CA ARG A 102 11.83 -3.08 -7.98
C ARG A 102 10.37 -3.49 -8.06
N VAL A 103 9.58 -2.74 -8.84
CA VAL A 103 8.19 -3.07 -9.18
C VAL A 103 8.15 -3.19 -10.70
N THR A 104 8.22 -4.42 -11.22
CA THR A 104 8.04 -4.67 -12.66
C THR A 104 6.59 -5.03 -12.92
N PRO A 105 5.81 -4.22 -13.64
CA PRO A 105 4.44 -4.55 -14.00
C PRO A 105 4.41 -5.72 -15.00
N LEU A 106 3.43 -6.60 -14.84
CA LEU A 106 3.20 -7.78 -15.66
C LEU A 106 1.72 -7.84 -16.04
N ALA A 107 1.40 -8.20 -17.28
CA ALA A 107 0.01 -8.38 -17.69
C ALA A 107 -0.50 -9.71 -17.12
N GLU A 108 0.30 -10.77 -17.23
CA GLU A 108 0.06 -12.10 -16.66
C GLU A 108 1.26 -12.56 -15.81
N VAL A 109 1.08 -13.58 -14.96
CA VAL A 109 2.15 -14.13 -14.11
C VAL A 109 3.29 -14.70 -14.95
N GLU A 110 2.97 -15.21 -16.13
CA GLU A 110 3.90 -15.84 -17.08
C GLU A 110 4.79 -14.83 -17.81
N ASP A 111 4.49 -13.53 -17.75
CA ASP A 111 5.25 -12.49 -18.44
C ASP A 111 6.58 -12.14 -17.75
N VAL A 112 6.95 -12.84 -16.67
CA VAL A 112 8.19 -12.57 -15.95
C VAL A 112 9.39 -12.86 -16.84
N ASP A 113 10.25 -11.86 -17.03
CA ASP A 113 11.52 -12.00 -17.75
C ASP A 113 12.38 -13.11 -17.11
N PRO A 114 12.75 -14.17 -17.86
CA PRO A 114 13.63 -15.24 -17.38
C PRO A 114 14.95 -14.73 -16.81
N ALA A 115 15.50 -13.63 -17.33
CA ALA A 115 16.70 -13.00 -16.79
C ALA A 115 16.46 -12.37 -15.41
N ALA A 116 15.24 -11.89 -15.13
CA ALA A 116 14.85 -11.42 -13.81
C ALA A 116 14.68 -12.59 -12.83
N LEU A 117 14.09 -13.71 -13.26
CA LEU A 117 14.03 -14.94 -12.45
C LEU A 117 15.41 -15.48 -12.10
N ALA A 118 16.35 -15.43 -13.05
CA ALA A 118 17.73 -15.85 -12.80
C ALA A 118 18.44 -15.00 -11.73
N ALA A 119 18.04 -13.74 -11.55
CA ALA A 119 18.55 -12.87 -10.49
C ALA A 119 17.88 -13.12 -9.13
N PHE A 120 16.72 -13.77 -9.10
CA PHE A 120 15.93 -14.11 -7.91
C PHE A 120 15.45 -15.57 -8.00
N PRO A 121 16.33 -16.56 -7.78
CA PRO A 121 15.97 -17.98 -7.96
C PRO A 121 14.84 -18.44 -7.03
N ASP A 122 14.63 -17.73 -5.91
CA ASP A 122 13.56 -17.98 -4.95
C ASP A 122 12.30 -17.13 -5.23
N THR A 123 12.01 -16.85 -6.51
CA THR A 123 10.79 -16.12 -6.87
C THR A 123 9.56 -16.96 -6.52
N SER A 124 8.63 -16.39 -5.77
CA SER A 124 7.40 -17.07 -5.37
C SER A 124 6.14 -16.24 -5.65
N LEU A 125 4.99 -16.90 -5.71
CA LEU A 125 3.70 -16.19 -5.74
C LEU A 125 3.36 -15.73 -4.34
N CYS A 126 2.91 -14.49 -4.22
CA CYS A 126 2.42 -13.95 -2.96
C CYS A 126 1.27 -14.81 -2.42
N GLY A 127 1.46 -15.46 -1.27
CA GLY A 127 0.45 -16.34 -0.67
C GLY A 127 -0.88 -15.64 -0.34
N VAL A 128 -0.84 -14.33 -0.10
CA VAL A 128 -2.04 -13.49 0.12
C VAL A 128 -2.79 -13.24 -1.19
N CYS A 129 -2.09 -13.14 -2.32
CA CYS A 129 -2.72 -12.98 -3.63
C CYS A 129 -3.37 -14.27 -4.14
N MET A 130 -2.88 -15.44 -3.70
CA MET A 130 -3.34 -16.75 -4.14
C MET A 130 -4.51 -17.31 -3.33
N THR A 131 -4.86 -16.67 -2.21
CA THR A 131 -5.94 -17.11 -1.30
C THR A 131 -7.18 -16.22 -1.34
N ALA A 132 -7.16 -15.16 -2.15
CA ALA A 132 -8.22 -14.15 -2.27
C ALA A 132 -9.04 -14.32 -3.56
#